data_AF-A0A9W5F4I0-F1
#
_entry.id   AF-A0A9W5F4I0-F1
#
_cell.length_a   1.000
_cell.length_b   1.000
_cell.length_c   1.000
_cell.angle_alpha   90.00
_cell.angle_beta   90.00
_cell.angle_gamma   90.00
#
_symmetry.space_group_name_H-M   'P 1'
#
loop_
_entity.id
_entity.type
_entity.pdbx_description
1 polymer ?
#
loop_
_entity_poly.entity_id
_entity_poly.type
_entity_poly.pdbx_seq_one_letter_code
_entity_poly.pdbx_strand_id
1 'polypeptide(L)'
;MPKNPTEMSVSFIAADQSAILDQVWDESAYIADLNHDVESTMREFEELVDLQCREDEEAWTALEDLRRVLGFEQDEPSVSGEPAAWEPNPDEPLTISQALCLPELGGRLFADRTGVPSKNVRPYAIRNAIAEGRLQLHPTSQRGSHKISRNNIKEWIESKWQDVANRPASNSKPSDRTKTAASKRQNGSSNITTREREKQLSSAQASVLLKLQRLKNTSRNG
;
A
#
# COMPACT_ATOMS: atom_id res chain seq x y z
N MET A 1 59.71 60.18 -19.32
CA MET A 1 59.68 59.44 -18.04
C MET A 1 58.21 59.17 -17.70
N PRO A 2 57.64 58.00 -18.04
CA PRO A 2 56.29 57.65 -17.65
C PRO A 2 56.28 57.05 -16.23
N LYS A 3 55.31 57.46 -15.40
CA LYS A 3 55.06 56.89 -14.07
C LYS A 3 54.04 55.75 -14.20
N ASN A 4 54.35 54.59 -13.63
CA ASN A 4 53.46 53.42 -13.53
C ASN A 4 52.27 53.70 -12.60
N PRO A 5 51.04 53.25 -12.94
CA PRO A 5 49.95 53.13 -12.00
C PRO A 5 49.72 51.65 -11.67
N THR A 6 50.40 51.12 -10.64
CA THR A 6 50.18 49.76 -10.13
C THR A 6 49.85 49.80 -8.65
N GLU A 7 49.01 50.73 -8.20
CA GLU A 7 48.44 50.69 -6.85
C GLU A 7 47.05 51.33 -6.89
N MET A 8 46.05 50.58 -7.36
CA MET A 8 44.68 50.86 -6.98
C MET A 8 43.98 49.54 -6.60
N SER A 9 43.78 49.43 -5.29
CA SER A 9 42.51 48.97 -4.73
C SER A 9 42.29 47.46 -4.63
N VAL A 10 43.08 46.83 -3.76
CA VAL A 10 42.75 45.52 -3.13
C VAL A 10 41.59 45.66 -2.10
N SER A 11 40.98 46.85 -1.96
CA SER A 11 39.95 47.14 -0.96
C SER A 11 38.51 46.75 -1.34
N PHE A 12 38.26 46.22 -2.55
CA PHE A 12 36.89 45.94 -3.01
C PHE A 12 36.39 44.52 -2.70
N ILE A 13 37.26 43.58 -2.29
CA ILE A 13 36.88 42.17 -2.10
C ILE A 13 36.42 41.86 -0.67
N ALA A 14 36.68 42.74 0.31
CA ALA A 14 36.33 42.48 1.71
C ALA A 14 34.87 42.80 2.07
N ALA A 15 34.17 43.65 1.30
CA ALA A 15 32.79 44.04 1.58
C ALA A 15 31.73 43.07 1.03
N ASP A 16 32.13 42.18 0.11
CA ASP A 16 31.21 41.26 -0.58
C ASP A 16 31.09 39.89 0.12
N GLN A 17 32.01 39.58 1.05
CA GLN A 17 31.98 38.31 1.79
C GLN A 17 31.07 38.34 3.03
N SER A 18 30.71 39.52 3.55
CA SER A 18 29.80 39.62 4.70
C SER A 18 28.34 39.39 4.32
N ALA A 19 27.93 39.76 3.10
CA ALA A 19 26.56 39.54 2.61
C ALA A 19 26.27 38.06 2.30
N ILE A 20 27.29 37.30 1.90
CA ILE A 20 27.17 35.85 1.63
C ILE A 20 27.06 35.05 2.93
N LEU A 21 27.67 35.54 4.02
CA LEU A 21 27.58 34.87 5.33
C LEU A 21 26.22 35.07 5.98
N ASP A 22 25.59 36.25 5.92
CA ASP A 22 24.24 36.48 6.48
C ASP A 22 23.14 35.61 5.83
N GLN A 23 23.36 35.12 4.60
CA GLN A 23 22.43 34.24 3.90
C GLN A 23 22.53 32.76 4.33
N VAL A 24 23.62 32.36 5.01
CA VAL A 24 23.84 30.98 5.48
C VAL A 24 23.23 30.73 6.87
N TRP A 25 22.96 31.79 7.65
CA TRP A 25 22.38 31.66 9.00
C TRP A 25 20.87 31.40 9.00
N ASP A 26 20.20 31.53 7.85
CA ASP A 26 18.74 31.33 7.73
C ASP A 26 18.36 29.88 7.35
N GLU A 27 19.29 29.10 6.78
CA GLU A 27 19.02 27.69 6.44
C GLU A 27 18.87 26.82 7.70
N SER A 28 19.63 27.11 8.76
CA SER A 28 19.55 26.33 10.01
C SER A 28 18.23 26.57 10.75
N ALA A 29 17.72 27.80 10.74
CA ALA A 29 16.42 28.13 11.32
C ALA A 29 15.28 27.48 10.52
N TYR A 30 15.33 27.59 9.19
CA TYR A 30 14.36 26.95 8.30
C TYR A 30 14.34 25.42 8.45
N ILE A 31 15.50 24.76 8.58
CA ILE A 31 15.58 23.31 8.80
C ILE A 31 14.98 22.94 10.16
N ALA A 32 15.20 23.75 11.21
CA ALA A 32 14.61 23.51 12.53
C ALA A 32 13.08 23.61 12.50
N ASP A 33 12.54 24.63 11.84
CA ASP A 33 11.09 24.80 11.66
C ASP A 33 10.48 23.64 10.85
N LEU A 34 11.14 23.22 9.77
CA LEU A 34 10.68 22.09 8.97
C LEU A 34 10.68 20.78 9.78
N ASN A 35 11.69 20.54 10.60
CA ASN A 35 11.73 19.37 11.46
C ASN A 35 10.60 19.42 12.51
N HIS A 36 10.32 20.60 13.06
CA HIS A 36 9.22 20.78 14.00
C HIS A 36 7.85 20.48 13.35
N ASP A 37 7.62 20.97 12.12
CA ASP A 37 6.40 20.68 11.37
C ASP A 37 6.24 19.19 11.06
N VAL A 38 7.34 18.53 10.68
CA VAL A 38 7.35 17.08 10.43
C VAL A 38 7.04 16.31 11.72
N GLU A 39 7.65 16.67 12.84
CA GLU A 39 7.38 16.05 14.14
C GLU A 39 5.92 16.28 14.58
N SER A 40 5.37 17.47 14.36
CA SER A 40 3.97 17.78 14.63
C SER A 40 3.04 16.92 13.78
N THR A 41 3.31 16.84 12.47
CA THR A 41 2.51 16.04 11.53
C THR A 41 2.57 14.55 11.86
N MET A 42 3.74 14.03 12.23
CA MET A 42 3.91 12.63 12.64
C MET A 42 3.13 12.33 13.90
N ARG A 43 3.12 13.24 14.87
CA ARG A 43 2.33 13.10 16.10
C ARG A 43 0.82 13.09 15.81
N GLU A 44 0.34 14.01 15.00
CA GLU A 44 -1.08 14.04 14.60
C GLU A 44 -1.50 12.74 13.89
N PHE A 45 -0.62 12.19 13.05
CA PHE A 45 -0.86 10.91 12.40
C PHE A 45 -0.92 9.75 13.40
N GLU A 46 0.01 9.69 14.36
CA GLU A 46 0.01 8.69 15.42
C GLU A 46 -1.29 8.76 16.26
N GLU A 47 -1.74 9.96 16.61
CA GLU A 47 -3.00 10.16 17.34
C GLU A 47 -4.22 9.66 16.56
N LEU A 48 -4.25 9.86 15.24
CA LEU A 48 -5.31 9.34 14.36
C LEU A 48 -5.30 7.81 14.28
N VAL A 49 -4.12 7.20 14.21
CA VAL A 49 -3.99 5.73 14.22
C VAL A 49 -4.48 5.16 15.55
N ASP A 50 -4.10 5.75 16.68
CA ASP A 50 -4.55 5.34 18.01
C ASP A 50 -6.06 5.52 18.20
N LEU A 51 -6.63 6.57 17.61
CA LEU A 51 -8.08 6.75 17.58
C LEU A 51 -8.76 5.64 16.77
N GLN A 52 -8.28 5.35 15.55
CA GLN A 52 -8.85 4.28 14.71
C GLN A 52 -8.76 2.91 15.40
N CYS A 53 -7.64 2.59 16.07
CA CYS A 53 -7.50 1.33 16.78
C CYS A 53 -8.54 1.18 17.90
N ARG A 54 -8.82 2.25 18.66
CA ARG A 54 -9.87 2.24 19.68
C ARG A 54 -11.27 2.10 19.09
N GLU A 55 -11.56 2.80 18.01
CA GLU A 55 -12.85 2.70 17.31
C GLU A 55 -13.07 1.28 16.76
N ASP A 56 -12.02 0.66 16.20
CA ASP A 56 -12.09 -0.72 15.71
C ASP A 56 -12.35 -1.70 16.86
N GLU A 57 -11.67 -1.55 18.01
CA GLU A 57 -11.90 -2.38 19.21
C GLU A 57 -13.32 -2.22 19.76
N GLU A 58 -13.85 -0.99 19.80
CA GLU A 58 -15.22 -0.71 20.22
C GLU A 58 -16.23 -1.33 19.24
N ALA A 59 -15.99 -1.22 17.93
CA ALA A 59 -16.82 -1.82 16.91
C ALA A 59 -16.84 -3.36 17.00
N TRP A 60 -15.69 -3.99 17.25
CA TRP A 60 -15.62 -5.43 17.48
C TRP A 60 -16.39 -5.85 18.74
N THR A 61 -16.27 -5.08 19.81
CA THR A 61 -17.01 -5.34 21.06
C THR A 61 -18.52 -5.23 20.84
N ALA A 62 -18.97 -4.19 20.14
CA ALA A 62 -20.39 -4.01 19.79
C ALA A 62 -20.92 -5.13 18.89
N LEU A 63 -20.12 -5.61 17.94
CA LEU A 63 -20.49 -6.75 17.11
C LEU A 63 -20.66 -8.03 17.93
N GLU A 64 -19.79 -8.26 18.92
CA GLU A 64 -19.89 -9.42 19.81
C GLU A 64 -21.14 -9.35 20.71
N ASP A 65 -21.48 -8.16 21.20
CA ASP A 65 -22.73 -7.94 21.95
C ASP A 65 -23.96 -8.18 21.08
N LEU A 66 -23.97 -7.68 19.84
CA LEU A 66 -25.05 -7.97 18.88
C LEU A 66 -25.15 -9.45 18.58
N ARG A 67 -24.01 -10.14 18.41
CA ARG A 67 -23.94 -11.59 18.20
C ARG A 67 -24.59 -12.33 19.36
N ARG A 68 -24.30 -11.92 20.60
CA ARG A 68 -24.88 -12.48 21.82
C ARG A 68 -26.39 -12.24 21.91
N VAL A 69 -26.86 -11.01 21.64
CA VAL A 69 -28.28 -10.66 21.68
C VAL A 69 -29.09 -11.41 20.62
N LEU A 70 -28.53 -11.57 19.43
CA LEU A 70 -29.19 -12.26 18.32
C LEU A 70 -29.16 -13.79 18.46
N GLY A 71 -28.54 -14.34 19.51
CA GLY A 71 -28.46 -15.78 19.70
C GLY A 71 -27.61 -16.48 18.64
N PHE A 72 -26.68 -15.76 18.00
CA PHE A 72 -25.57 -16.35 17.25
C PHE A 72 -24.50 -16.89 18.22
N GLU A 73 -24.92 -17.42 19.37
CA GLU A 73 -24.11 -18.43 20.03
C GLU A 73 -23.90 -19.50 18.97
N GLN A 74 -22.64 -19.61 18.57
CA GLN A 74 -22.20 -20.73 17.78
C GLN A 74 -22.43 -21.93 18.69
N ASP A 75 -23.61 -22.54 18.58
CA ASP A 75 -23.75 -23.97 18.76
C ASP A 75 -22.61 -24.55 17.91
N GLU A 76 -21.45 -24.76 18.52
CA GLU A 76 -20.46 -25.70 18.01
C GLU A 76 -21.28 -26.94 17.72
N PRO A 77 -21.49 -27.30 16.45
CA PRO A 77 -22.25 -28.49 16.17
C PRO A 77 -21.36 -29.63 16.62
N SER A 78 -21.56 -30.10 17.85
CA SER A 78 -21.22 -31.43 18.31
C SER A 78 -22.12 -32.48 17.60
N VAL A 79 -22.45 -32.23 16.33
CA VAL A 79 -23.11 -33.14 15.43
C VAL A 79 -22.00 -33.95 14.78
N SER A 80 -21.94 -35.20 15.20
CA SER A 80 -21.14 -36.32 14.73
C SER A 80 -21.35 -36.64 13.23
N GLY A 81 -20.99 -35.69 12.36
CA GLY A 81 -21.01 -35.84 10.92
C GLY A 81 -20.18 -34.72 10.31
N GLU A 82 -18.85 -34.85 10.37
CA GLU A 82 -17.94 -33.94 9.65
C GLU A 82 -18.43 -33.83 8.19
N PRO A 83 -18.83 -32.63 7.71
CA PRO A 83 -19.16 -32.46 6.31
C PRO A 83 -17.94 -32.87 5.51
N ALA A 84 -18.13 -33.82 4.59
CA ALA A 84 -17.03 -34.43 3.83
C ALA A 84 -16.12 -33.33 3.26
N ALA A 85 -14.84 -33.39 3.65
CA ALA A 85 -13.84 -32.46 3.15
C ALA A 85 -13.83 -32.54 1.63
N TRP A 86 -14.09 -31.41 0.98
CA TRP A 86 -14.05 -31.36 -0.46
C TRP A 86 -12.62 -31.11 -0.90
N GLU A 87 -12.08 -32.08 -1.63
CA GLU A 87 -10.80 -31.92 -2.29
C GLU A 87 -11.02 -31.48 -3.73
N PRO A 88 -10.93 -30.17 -4.03
CA PRO A 88 -11.03 -29.70 -5.41
C PRO A 88 -9.91 -30.30 -6.25
N ASN A 89 -10.23 -30.54 -7.53
CA ASN A 89 -9.25 -31.02 -8.49
C ASN A 89 -8.08 -30.02 -8.59
N PRO A 90 -6.85 -30.52 -8.83
CA PRO A 90 -5.64 -29.69 -8.77
C PRO A 90 -5.65 -28.49 -9.74
N ASP A 91 -6.33 -28.64 -10.87
CA ASP A 91 -6.47 -27.62 -11.93
C ASP A 91 -7.84 -26.94 -11.94
N GLU A 92 -8.68 -27.16 -10.91
CA GLU A 92 -9.98 -26.49 -10.83
C GLU A 92 -9.79 -24.99 -10.56
N PRO A 93 -10.47 -24.09 -11.29
CA PRO A 93 -10.32 -22.65 -11.10
C PRO A 93 -11.06 -22.19 -9.84
N LEU A 94 -10.31 -21.88 -8.80
CA LEU A 94 -10.84 -21.48 -7.50
C LEU A 94 -10.92 -19.97 -7.32
N THR A 95 -11.94 -19.60 -6.54
CA THR A 95 -12.04 -18.42 -5.69
C THR A 95 -10.75 -17.94 -5.03
N ILE A 96 -10.45 -16.63 -4.89
CA ILE A 96 -9.48 -16.22 -3.86
C ILE A 96 -9.97 -16.65 -2.46
N SER A 97 -11.26 -16.50 -2.18
CA SER A 97 -11.85 -16.93 -0.89
C SER A 97 -11.76 -18.46 -0.72
N GLN A 98 -12.01 -19.23 -1.78
CA GLN A 98 -11.91 -20.69 -1.74
C GLN A 98 -10.46 -21.17 -1.63
N ALA A 99 -9.54 -20.50 -2.32
CA ALA A 99 -8.11 -20.74 -2.24
C ALA A 99 -7.58 -20.60 -0.81
N LEU A 100 -8.09 -19.64 -0.02
CA LEU A 100 -7.71 -19.46 1.39
C LEU A 100 -8.15 -20.62 2.28
N CYS A 101 -9.20 -21.33 1.88
CA CYS A 101 -9.74 -22.48 2.61
C CYS A 101 -9.03 -23.79 2.23
N LEU A 102 -7.99 -23.75 1.39
CA LEU A 102 -7.26 -24.95 1.02
C LEU A 102 -6.42 -25.50 2.18
N PRO A 103 -6.32 -26.84 2.29
CA PRO A 103 -5.54 -27.49 3.34
C PRO A 103 -4.05 -27.15 3.27
N GLU A 104 -3.51 -26.84 2.09
CA GLU A 104 -2.11 -26.39 1.91
C GLU A 104 -1.78 -25.11 2.68
N LEU A 105 -2.78 -24.26 2.90
CA LEU A 105 -2.63 -23.04 3.67
C LEU A 105 -3.01 -23.23 5.15
N GLY A 106 -3.52 -24.41 5.53
CA GLY A 106 -4.09 -24.69 6.85
C GLY A 106 -5.56 -24.28 6.98
N GLY A 107 -6.27 -24.13 5.87
CA GLY A 107 -7.74 -23.99 5.85
C GLY A 107 -8.45 -25.34 5.70
N ARG A 108 -9.79 -25.30 5.66
CA ARG A 108 -10.61 -26.46 5.28
C ARG A 108 -11.72 -26.03 4.33
N LEU A 109 -11.92 -26.76 3.25
CA LEU A 109 -12.96 -26.50 2.27
C LEU A 109 -13.98 -27.65 2.30
N PHE A 110 -15.26 -27.32 2.32
CA PHE A 110 -16.36 -28.27 2.39
C PHE A 110 -17.06 -28.42 1.03
N ALA A 111 -17.85 -29.48 0.86
CA ALA A 111 -18.58 -29.78 -0.38
C ALA A 111 -19.47 -28.63 -0.88
N ASP A 112 -19.99 -27.82 0.05
CA ASP A 112 -20.83 -26.65 -0.26
C ASP A 112 -20.04 -25.44 -0.75
N ARG A 113 -18.73 -25.59 -1.01
CA ARG A 113 -17.78 -24.53 -1.40
C ARG A 113 -17.62 -23.42 -0.36
N THR A 114 -18.21 -23.60 0.82
CA THR A 114 -17.92 -22.87 2.05
C THR A 114 -16.68 -23.49 2.69
N GLY A 115 -15.98 -22.71 3.52
CA GLY A 115 -14.77 -23.22 4.15
C GLY A 115 -14.29 -22.33 5.28
N VAL A 116 -13.44 -22.92 6.12
CA VAL A 116 -12.70 -22.21 7.15
C VAL A 116 -11.42 -21.67 6.49
N PRO A 117 -11.26 -20.35 6.38
CA PRO A 117 -10.07 -19.76 5.80
C PRO A 117 -8.86 -20.02 6.70
N SER A 118 -7.69 -20.12 6.07
CA SER A 118 -6.41 -20.21 6.77
C SER A 118 -6.18 -19.02 7.71
N LYS A 119 -5.63 -19.29 8.90
CA LYS A 119 -5.14 -18.27 9.83
C LYS A 119 -3.79 -17.68 9.41
N ASN A 120 -3.03 -18.41 8.59
CA ASN A 120 -1.65 -18.07 8.25
C ASN A 120 -1.54 -17.12 7.05
N VAL A 121 -2.51 -17.19 6.13
CA VAL A 121 -2.50 -16.41 4.90
C VAL A 121 -3.74 -15.54 4.83
N ARG A 122 -3.55 -14.22 4.75
CA ARG A 122 -4.65 -13.26 4.57
C ARG A 122 -5.02 -13.13 3.08
N PRO A 123 -6.28 -12.78 2.74
CA PRO A 123 -6.70 -12.54 1.36
C PRO A 123 -5.82 -11.52 0.62
N TYR A 124 -5.35 -10.49 1.34
CA TYR A 124 -4.46 -9.47 0.79
C TYR A 124 -3.11 -10.05 0.34
N ALA A 125 -2.56 -11.05 1.04
CA ALA A 125 -1.29 -11.68 0.68
C ALA A 125 -1.38 -12.41 -0.67
N ILE A 126 -2.50 -13.10 -0.94
CA ILE A 126 -2.76 -13.74 -2.23
C ILE A 126 -2.90 -12.70 -3.34
N ARG A 127 -3.64 -11.62 -3.09
CA ARG A 127 -3.79 -10.52 -4.07
C ARG A 127 -2.47 -9.87 -4.41
N ASN A 128 -1.62 -9.61 -3.41
CA ASN A 128 -0.29 -9.06 -3.63
C ASN A 128 0.60 -10.02 -4.41
N ALA A 129 0.58 -11.31 -4.09
CA ALA A 129 1.35 -12.31 -4.83
C ALA A 129 0.95 -12.36 -6.32
N ILE A 130 -0.33 -12.17 -6.64
CA ILE A 130 -0.80 -12.05 -8.04
C ILE A 130 -0.30 -10.75 -8.67
N ALA A 131 -0.43 -9.62 -7.97
CA ALA A 131 -0.02 -8.31 -8.47
C ALA A 131 1.49 -8.24 -8.74
N GLU A 132 2.28 -8.91 -7.90
CA GLU A 132 3.73 -9.03 -8.03
C GLU A 132 4.15 -10.10 -9.08
N GLY A 133 3.20 -10.84 -9.65
CA GLY A 133 3.46 -11.92 -10.61
C GLY A 133 4.09 -13.18 -10.00
N ARG A 134 4.13 -13.28 -8.66
CA ARG A 134 4.63 -14.45 -7.93
C ARG A 134 3.63 -15.61 -7.91
N LEU A 135 2.34 -15.30 -8.01
CA LEU A 135 1.27 -16.29 -8.08
C LEU A 135 0.54 -16.14 -9.42
N GLN A 136 0.63 -17.18 -10.25
CA GLN A 136 0.00 -17.18 -11.56
C GLN A 136 -1.52 -17.35 -11.45
N LEU A 137 -2.25 -16.66 -12.33
CA LEU A 137 -3.69 -16.87 -12.48
C LEU A 137 -3.95 -18.10 -13.33
N HIS A 138 -5.10 -18.73 -13.09
CA HIS A 138 -5.57 -19.83 -13.92
C HIS A 138 -5.84 -19.33 -15.36
N PRO A 139 -5.56 -20.13 -16.41
CA PRO A 139 -5.77 -19.72 -17.81
C PRO A 139 -7.20 -19.27 -18.14
N THR A 140 -8.19 -19.79 -17.41
CA THR A 140 -9.61 -19.41 -17.58
C THR A 140 -10.01 -18.16 -16.79
N SER A 141 -9.08 -17.53 -16.09
CA SER A 141 -9.33 -16.30 -15.33
C SER A 141 -9.56 -15.13 -16.29
N GLN A 142 -10.79 -14.62 -16.30
CA GLN A 142 -11.14 -13.39 -17.00
C GLN A 142 -10.83 -12.15 -16.15
N ARG A 143 -10.74 -10.99 -16.79
CA ARG A 143 -10.48 -9.69 -16.12
C ARG A 143 -11.45 -9.50 -14.95
N GLY A 144 -10.89 -9.37 -13.74
CA GLY A 144 -11.66 -9.16 -12.50
C GLY A 144 -11.97 -10.43 -11.69
N SER A 145 -11.96 -11.62 -12.32
CA SER A 145 -12.37 -12.88 -11.63
C SER A 145 -11.26 -13.56 -10.82
N HIS A 146 -9.99 -13.14 -10.99
CA HIS A 146 -8.78 -13.61 -10.27
C HIS A 146 -8.87 -15.07 -9.80
N LYS A 147 -9.03 -15.99 -10.75
CA LYS A 147 -9.14 -17.43 -10.44
C LYS A 147 -7.76 -18.05 -10.35
N ILE A 148 -7.58 -18.97 -9.41
CA ILE A 148 -6.29 -19.60 -9.10
C ILE A 148 -6.53 -21.09 -8.94
N SER A 149 -5.61 -21.95 -9.39
CA SER A 149 -5.69 -23.39 -9.15
C SER A 149 -4.96 -23.78 -7.86
N ARG A 150 -5.27 -24.98 -7.35
CA ARG A 150 -4.58 -25.55 -6.20
C ARG A 150 -3.09 -25.80 -6.51
N ASN A 151 -2.77 -26.17 -7.75
CA ASN A 151 -1.38 -26.33 -8.21
C ASN A 151 -0.59 -25.01 -8.12
N ASN A 152 -1.14 -23.90 -8.62
CA ASN A 152 -0.46 -22.60 -8.57
C ASN A 152 -0.17 -22.17 -7.11
N ILE A 153 -1.03 -22.54 -6.17
CA ILE A 153 -0.84 -22.26 -4.74
C ILE A 153 0.26 -23.12 -4.16
N LYS A 154 0.35 -24.41 -4.51
CA LYS A 154 1.46 -25.29 -4.10
C LYS A 154 2.80 -24.76 -4.60
N GLU A 155 2.88 -24.43 -5.88
CA GLU A 155 4.10 -23.85 -6.48
C GLU A 155 4.49 -22.54 -5.80
N TRP A 156 3.53 -21.68 -5.50
CA TRP A 156 3.78 -20.43 -4.78
C TRP A 156 4.28 -20.65 -3.35
N ILE A 157 3.70 -21.60 -2.61
CA ILE A 157 4.17 -21.95 -1.27
C ILE A 157 5.61 -22.47 -1.34
N GLU A 158 5.90 -23.42 -2.23
CA GLU A 158 7.25 -23.95 -2.45
C GLU A 158 8.26 -22.84 -2.77
N SER A 159 7.87 -21.88 -3.61
CA SER A 159 8.70 -20.72 -3.96
C SER A 159 8.91 -19.76 -2.78
N LYS A 160 7.87 -19.55 -1.96
CA LYS A 160 7.93 -18.78 -0.70
C LYS A 160 8.94 -19.35 0.29
N TRP A 161 9.01 -20.68 0.43
CA TRP A 161 10.01 -21.33 1.28
C TRP A 161 11.43 -21.15 0.75
N GLN A 162 11.62 -21.13 -0.58
CA GLN A 162 12.92 -20.85 -1.19
C GLN A 162 13.36 -19.40 -0.98
N ASP A 163 12.45 -18.42 -1.04
CA ASP A 163 12.76 -17.01 -0.75
C ASP A 163 13.20 -16.79 0.70
N VAL A 164 12.66 -17.57 1.66
CA VAL A 164 13.08 -17.51 3.07
C VAL A 164 14.44 -18.18 3.28
N ALA A 165 14.70 -19.31 2.61
CA ALA A 165 15.99 -19.98 2.65
C ALA A 165 17.12 -19.17 1.98
N ASN A 166 16.79 -18.34 0.99
CA ASN A 166 17.73 -17.51 0.25
C ASN A 166 17.90 -16.09 0.81
N ARG A 167 17.39 -15.77 2.02
CA ARG A 167 17.75 -14.49 2.67
C ARG A 167 19.26 -14.49 2.97
N PRO A 168 20.08 -13.67 2.30
CA PRO A 168 21.44 -13.48 2.76
C PRO A 168 21.35 -12.71 4.08
N ALA A 169 21.86 -13.29 5.16
CA ALA A 169 22.13 -12.56 6.39
C ALA A 169 23.22 -11.52 6.11
N SER A 170 22.83 -10.36 5.57
CA SER A 170 23.75 -9.26 5.25
C SER A 170 23.54 -8.11 6.23
N ASN A 171 24.01 -8.32 7.45
CA ASN A 171 24.49 -7.23 8.30
C ASN A 171 25.92 -6.90 7.86
N SER A 172 26.11 -5.90 7.00
CA SER A 172 27.26 -4.99 7.02
C SER A 172 27.12 -3.92 5.94
N LYS A 173 27.14 -2.66 6.37
CA LYS A 173 27.60 -1.51 5.56
C LYS A 173 29.06 -1.23 5.95
N PRO A 174 29.79 -0.32 5.28
CA PRO A 174 29.87 0.00 3.84
C PRO A 174 31.35 0.15 3.39
N SER A 175 31.68 0.10 2.09
CA SER A 175 32.83 0.87 1.56
C SER A 175 32.88 0.92 0.03
N ASP A 176 32.92 2.16 -0.46
CA ASP A 176 33.62 2.72 -1.62
C ASP A 176 33.62 2.13 -3.04
N ARG A 177 33.26 3.05 -3.96
CA ARG A 177 33.77 3.31 -5.31
C ARG A 177 33.97 2.13 -6.28
N THR A 178 33.34 2.22 -7.46
CA THR A 178 33.97 2.77 -8.67
C THR A 178 32.89 3.15 -9.70
N LYS A 179 33.15 4.22 -10.46
CA LYS A 179 32.33 4.77 -11.54
C LYS A 179 32.24 3.80 -12.73
N THR A 180 31.06 3.69 -13.32
CA THR A 180 30.91 3.42 -14.76
C THR A 180 29.71 4.17 -15.34
N ALA A 181 29.92 4.79 -16.49
CA ALA A 181 28.99 5.67 -17.18
C ALA A 181 27.99 4.91 -18.08
N ALA A 182 26.97 5.65 -18.54
CA ALA A 182 25.96 5.34 -19.56
C ALA A 182 24.74 4.52 -19.03
N SER A 183 23.50 4.75 -19.43
CA SER A 183 22.96 5.59 -20.50
C SER A 183 21.56 6.12 -20.11
N LYS A 184 21.18 7.19 -20.81
CA LYS A 184 19.95 7.95 -20.71
C LYS A 184 18.71 7.09 -21.02
N ARG A 185 17.79 6.95 -20.06
CA ARG A 185 16.37 6.70 -20.34
C ARG A 185 15.51 7.65 -19.53
N GLN A 186 14.99 8.62 -20.27
CA GLN A 186 14.06 9.65 -19.85
C GLN A 186 12.67 9.02 -19.81
N ASN A 187 12.19 8.65 -18.62
CA ASN A 187 10.77 8.42 -18.39
C ASN A 187 10.26 9.58 -17.53
N GLY A 188 9.47 10.44 -18.15
CA GLY A 188 8.82 11.57 -17.50
C GLY A 188 7.89 11.07 -16.40
N SER A 189 8.30 11.25 -15.15
CA SER A 189 7.42 11.24 -13.99
C SER A 189 6.88 12.66 -13.83
N SER A 190 5.66 12.88 -14.32
CA SER A 190 4.94 14.11 -14.05
C SER A 190 4.53 14.11 -12.58
N ASN A 191 5.26 14.85 -11.76
CA ASN A 191 4.85 15.17 -10.39
C ASN A 191 3.64 16.10 -10.49
N ILE A 192 2.45 15.53 -10.33
CA ILE A 192 1.21 16.31 -10.25
C ILE A 192 1.24 17.06 -8.92
N THR A 193 1.33 18.38 -9.01
CA THR A 193 1.31 19.25 -7.84
C THR A 193 -0.10 19.24 -7.23
N THR A 194 -0.18 19.39 -5.92
CA THR A 194 -1.39 19.35 -5.09
C THR A 194 -2.54 20.24 -5.61
N ARG A 195 -2.25 21.27 -6.42
CA ARG A 195 -3.23 22.18 -7.04
C ARG A 195 -4.07 21.54 -8.16
N GLU A 196 -3.62 20.44 -8.77
CA GLU A 196 -4.34 19.79 -9.87
C GLU A 196 -5.32 18.71 -9.38
N ARG A 197 -5.09 18.13 -8.20
CA ARG A 197 -6.04 17.23 -7.52
C ARG A 197 -7.36 17.91 -7.17
N GLU A 198 -7.33 19.16 -6.70
CA GLU A 198 -8.54 19.91 -6.37
C GLU A 198 -9.42 20.17 -7.60
N LYS A 199 -8.82 20.45 -8.76
CA LYS A 199 -9.56 20.63 -10.02
C LYS A 199 -10.23 19.33 -10.47
N GLN A 200 -9.58 18.18 -10.25
CA GLN A 200 -10.15 16.88 -10.59
C GLN A 200 -11.31 16.49 -9.65
N LEU A 201 -11.22 16.78 -8.35
CA LEU A 201 -12.31 16.55 -7.39
C LEU A 201 -13.51 17.45 -7.68
N SER A 202 -13.27 18.73 -8.00
CA SER A 202 -14.31 19.68 -8.40
C SER A 202 -15.03 19.23 -9.69
N SER A 203 -14.28 18.72 -10.68
CA SER A 203 -14.83 18.18 -11.94
C SER A 203 -15.68 16.92 -11.71
N ALA A 204 -15.22 16.01 -10.85
CA ALA A 204 -15.97 14.79 -10.52
C ALA A 204 -17.28 15.10 -9.77
N GLN A 205 -17.24 16.04 -8.80
CA GLN A 205 -18.44 16.48 -8.08
C GLN A 205 -19.46 17.17 -9.01
N ALA A 206 -18.99 18.02 -9.93
CA ALA A 206 -19.86 18.67 -10.91
C ALA A 206 -20.56 17.66 -11.83
N SER A 207 -19.86 16.60 -12.25
CA SER A 207 -20.43 15.54 -13.09
C SER A 207 -21.52 14.72 -12.37
N VAL A 208 -21.33 14.43 -11.09
CA VAL A 208 -22.33 13.73 -10.26
C VAL A 208 -23.59 14.57 -10.07
N LEU A 209 -23.44 15.87 -9.78
CA LEU A 209 -24.59 16.78 -9.64
C LEU A 209 -25.38 16.92 -10.94
N LEU A 210 -24.69 17.03 -12.09
CA LEU A 210 -25.35 17.11 -13.39
C LEU A 210 -26.14 15.82 -13.70
N LYS A 211 -25.59 14.66 -13.32
CA LYS A 211 -26.24 13.36 -13.53
C LYS A 211 -27.47 13.18 -12.63
N LEU A 212 -27.41 13.64 -11.37
CA LEU A 212 -28.55 13.68 -10.46
C LEU A 212 -29.65 14.63 -10.95
N GLN A 213 -29.28 15.80 -11.47
CA GLN A 213 -30.25 16.75 -12.00
C GLN A 213 -30.98 16.19 -13.24
N ARG A 214 -30.28 15.47 -14.11
CA ARG A 214 -30.89 14.77 -15.26
C ARG A 214 -31.89 13.71 -14.80
N LEU A 215 -31.51 12.88 -13.82
CA LEU A 215 -32.40 11.85 -13.25
C LEU A 215 -33.65 12.46 -12.61
N LYS A 216 -33.49 13.57 -11.90
CA LYS A 216 -34.60 14.29 -11.27
C LYS A 216 -35.58 14.87 -12.29
N ASN A 217 -35.09 15.34 -13.44
CA ASN A 217 -35.95 15.87 -14.50
C ASN A 217 -36.65 14.77 -15.31
N THR A 218 -36.02 13.61 -15.50
CA THR A 218 -36.67 12.47 -16.17
C THR A 218 -37.75 11.83 -15.31
N SER A 219 -37.67 11.95 -13.98
CA SER A 219 -38.71 11.45 -13.06
C SER A 219 -39.94 12.36 -12.94
N ARG A 220 -39.89 13.59 -13.47
CA ARG A 220 -40.98 14.58 -13.34
C ARG A 220 -41.85 14.69 -14.61
N ASN A 221 -41.42 14.08 -15.71
CA ASN A 221 -42.08 14.13 -17.02
C ASN A 221 -42.61 12.75 -17.48
N GLY A 222 -42.71 11.77 -16.57
CA GLY A 222 -43.43 10.52 -16.77
C GLY A 222 -44.54 10.42 -15.75
#